data_AF-A0A969NG77-F1
#
_entry.id   AF-A0A969NG77-F1
#
_cell.length_a   1.000
_cell.length_b   1.000
_cell.length_c   1.000
_cell.angle_alpha   90.00
_cell.angle_beta   90.00
_cell.angle_gamma   90.00
#
_symmetry.space_group_name_H-M   'P 1'
#
loop_
_entity.id
_entity.type
_entity.pdbx_description
1 polymer ?
#
loop_
_entity_poly.entity_id
_entity_poly.type
_entity_poly.pdbx_seq_one_letter_code
_entity_poly.pdbx_strand_id
1 'polypeptide(L)'
;MKKGDKSEPDTGDDVINSIPVERIALEISFIKRYVGLHGKTKDKQQILNLLNSLQKAIVEKRIRKTSAYAKEIENIQEQLIKCYSQMGQTIKITLDEKTVESYAQIAQSEKAMLSVAYIKQYIGLHGKEGVKEKATVLANKIEKALGSGKIGTTDPYYSEVKEILDSLQEYIANKISMPTIKESTLNGIAAWLAKRQQKKKVAKYLQKIYEAEKGLRGTEEKTVTDEVVEPSVISSIKLSEMDFETIGLHGKYRDLIGDPSTGFAAMVFGLPKSGKSTLCIDFAKHLAENHGKVLYVAIEEGFGYTLKEKLERLGAVHPNLVLAERLPDNLAPYQFVFVDSVSKARLSSDDLTKLRKENPKTSFVFIFHTTKAGNFRGQQDFAHDVDVIIEVENGVAKANGRFGVGERMEIFVTQLSV
;
A
#
# COMPACT_ATOMS: atom_id res chain seq x y z
N MET A 1 33.81 -62.68 -6.92
CA MET A 1 33.47 -61.48 -7.74
C MET A 1 31.95 -61.44 -7.83
N LYS A 2 31.27 -60.60 -7.03
CA LYS A 2 30.74 -59.24 -7.38
C LYS A 2 29.68 -59.33 -8.50
N LYS A 3 28.42 -58.90 -8.37
CA LYS A 3 27.61 -58.04 -7.46
C LYS A 3 26.18 -58.63 -7.47
N GLY A 4 25.35 -58.68 -6.43
CA GLY A 4 25.13 -57.67 -5.39
C GLY A 4 24.00 -56.74 -5.81
N ASP A 5 22.79 -57.26 -6.03
CA ASP A 5 21.58 -56.46 -6.19
C ASP A 5 20.86 -56.42 -4.84
N LYS A 6 20.99 -55.29 -4.15
CA LYS A 6 20.31 -55.02 -2.88
C LYS A 6 18.97 -54.42 -3.25
N SER A 7 17.90 -55.16 -3.00
CA SER A 7 16.58 -54.59 -2.82
C SER A 7 16.65 -53.63 -1.63
N GLU A 8 16.70 -52.32 -1.91
CA GLU A 8 16.50 -51.28 -0.91
C GLU A 8 15.06 -51.38 -0.37
N PRO A 9 14.88 -51.18 0.94
CA PRO A 9 13.58 -51.28 1.57
C PRO A 9 12.71 -50.10 1.15
N ASP A 10 11.48 -50.43 0.74
CA ASP A 10 10.34 -49.53 0.60
C ASP A 10 10.13 -48.79 1.93
N THR A 11 10.79 -47.63 2.07
CA THR A 11 10.47 -46.68 3.14
C THR A 11 9.15 -46.07 2.73
N GLY A 12 8.07 -46.63 3.27
CA GLY A 12 6.76 -46.00 3.23
C GLY A 12 6.91 -44.55 3.64
N ASP A 13 6.84 -43.66 2.65
CA ASP A 13 6.56 -42.26 2.89
C ASP A 13 5.22 -42.25 3.63
N ASP A 14 5.26 -42.02 4.93
CA ASP A 14 4.07 -41.64 5.69
C ASP A 14 3.46 -40.46 4.94
N VAL A 15 2.41 -40.73 4.17
CA VAL A 15 1.78 -39.76 3.30
C VAL A 15 1.13 -38.73 4.20
N ILE A 16 1.90 -37.70 4.56
CA ILE A 16 1.35 -36.50 5.17
C ILE A 16 0.39 -35.94 4.12
N ASN A 17 -0.90 -36.17 4.34
CA ASN A 17 -2.00 -35.68 3.51
C ASN A 17 -2.01 -34.14 3.58
N SER A 18 -1.11 -33.51 2.83
CA SER A 18 -1.01 -32.06 2.74
C SER A 18 -2.21 -31.54 1.96
N ILE A 19 -2.97 -30.64 2.56
CA ILE A 19 -4.14 -30.03 1.92
C ILE A 19 -3.62 -29.02 0.89
N PRO A 20 -3.98 -29.15 -0.40
CA PRO A 20 -3.65 -28.15 -1.40
C PRO A 20 -4.42 -26.85 -1.09
N VAL A 21 -3.68 -25.77 -0.88
CA VAL A 21 -4.24 -24.46 -0.53
C VAL A 21 -3.73 -23.37 -1.47
N GLU A 22 -4.58 -22.38 -1.74
CA GLU A 22 -4.23 -21.25 -2.60
C GLU A 22 -3.17 -20.32 -1.97
N ARG A 23 -3.17 -20.26 -0.63
CA ARG A 23 -2.22 -19.50 0.18
C ARG A 23 -2.03 -20.21 1.51
N ILE A 24 -0.78 -20.47 1.85
CA ILE A 24 -0.42 -21.05 3.15
C ILE A 24 -0.75 -20.03 4.25
N ALA A 25 -1.39 -20.50 5.33
CA ALA A 25 -1.67 -19.70 6.51
C ALA A 25 -0.38 -19.06 7.04
N LEU A 26 -0.49 -17.82 7.57
CA LEU A 26 0.69 -17.10 8.05
C LEU A 26 1.35 -17.84 9.22
N GLU A 27 0.54 -18.43 10.09
CA GLU A 27 0.98 -19.24 11.22
C GLU A 27 1.83 -20.44 10.76
N ILE A 28 1.32 -21.21 9.80
CA ILE A 28 2.04 -22.35 9.21
C ILE A 28 3.34 -21.87 8.54
N SER A 29 3.32 -20.71 7.88
CA SER A 29 4.54 -20.11 7.30
C SER A 29 5.59 -19.78 8.38
N PHE A 30 5.19 -19.25 9.53
CA PHE A 30 6.10 -18.98 10.65
C PHE A 30 6.63 -20.27 11.29
N ILE A 31 5.76 -21.26 11.50
CA ILE A 31 6.14 -22.58 12.02
C ILE A 31 7.16 -23.24 11.09
N LYS A 32 6.92 -23.22 9.77
CA LYS A 32 7.85 -23.72 8.75
C LYS A 32 9.21 -23.01 8.77
N ARG A 33 9.21 -21.68 8.92
CA ARG A 33 10.45 -20.90 9.05
C ARG A 33 11.21 -21.26 10.32
N TYR A 34 10.51 -21.48 11.43
CA TYR A 34 11.09 -21.83 12.72
C TYR A 34 11.71 -23.24 12.71
N VAL A 35 11.00 -24.26 12.23
CA VAL A 35 11.55 -25.62 12.05
C VAL A 35 12.77 -25.59 11.14
N GLY A 36 12.71 -24.79 10.07
CA GLY A 36 13.82 -24.60 9.14
C GLY A 36 15.08 -23.96 9.73
N LEU A 37 15.04 -23.49 10.99
CA LEU A 37 16.22 -23.04 11.75
C LEU A 37 17.00 -24.19 12.40
N HIS A 38 16.34 -25.33 12.64
CA HIS A 38 16.96 -26.47 13.30
C HIS A 38 18.25 -26.91 12.58
N GLY A 39 19.32 -27.07 13.35
CA GLY A 39 20.64 -27.47 12.86
C GLY A 39 21.44 -26.34 12.18
N LYS A 40 20.87 -25.15 12.00
CA LYS A 40 21.54 -24.02 11.32
C LYS A 40 22.15 -23.04 12.31
N THR A 41 23.29 -22.47 11.92
CA THR A 41 23.88 -21.31 12.59
C THR A 41 23.22 -20.03 12.10
N LYS A 42 22.81 -19.17 13.02
CA LYS A 42 22.18 -17.88 12.73
C LYS A 42 22.82 -16.77 13.51
N ASP A 43 22.91 -15.60 12.89
CA ASP A 43 23.33 -14.38 13.56
C ASP A 43 22.17 -13.72 14.33
N LYS A 44 22.51 -12.82 15.23
CA LYS A 44 21.56 -12.11 16.09
C LYS A 44 20.55 -11.27 15.30
N GLN A 45 20.94 -10.72 14.15
CA GLN A 45 20.06 -9.93 13.29
C GLN A 45 19.02 -10.80 12.57
N GLN A 46 19.40 -12.01 12.15
CA GLN A 46 18.51 -12.97 11.50
C GLN A 46 17.39 -13.44 12.46
N ILE A 47 17.74 -13.67 13.73
CA ILE A 47 16.75 -13.99 14.78
C ILE A 47 15.83 -12.80 15.05
N LEU A 48 16.40 -11.60 15.18
CA LEU A 48 15.62 -10.37 15.37
C LEU A 48 14.65 -10.12 14.23
N ASN A 49 15.07 -10.31 12.98
CA ASN A 49 14.24 -10.13 11.81
C ASN A 49 13.05 -11.12 11.79
N LEU A 50 13.28 -12.38 12.16
CA LEU A 50 12.20 -13.36 12.28
C LEU A 50 11.23 -12.96 13.39
N LEU A 51 11.74 -12.63 14.58
CA LEU A 51 10.94 -12.21 15.74
C LEU A 51 10.10 -10.97 15.45
N ASN A 52 10.69 -9.92 14.87
CA ASN A 52 9.99 -8.70 14.48
C ASN A 52 8.90 -8.98 13.44
N SER A 53 9.18 -9.85 12.46
CA SER A 53 8.17 -10.22 11.45
C SER A 53 6.98 -10.96 12.08
N LEU A 54 7.22 -11.81 13.09
CA LEU A 54 6.18 -12.52 13.82
C LEU A 54 5.35 -11.56 14.68
N GLN A 55 6.01 -10.71 15.48
CA GLN A 55 5.36 -9.72 16.33
C GLN A 55 4.51 -8.73 15.52
N LYS A 56 5.01 -8.27 14.37
CA LYS A 56 4.25 -7.40 13.46
C LYS A 56 2.98 -8.10 12.95
N ALA A 57 3.07 -9.38 12.57
CA ALA A 57 1.90 -10.15 12.15
C ALA A 57 0.85 -10.33 13.27
N ILE A 58 1.29 -10.46 14.52
CA ILE A 58 0.40 -10.53 15.69
C ILE A 58 -0.27 -9.17 15.98
N VAL A 59 0.52 -8.09 16.04
CA VAL A 59 0.04 -6.72 16.32
C VAL A 59 -0.98 -6.25 15.28
N GLU A 60 -0.72 -6.52 14.01
CA GLU A 60 -1.63 -6.21 12.91
C GLU A 60 -2.85 -7.14 12.83
N LYS A 61 -3.03 -8.05 13.80
CA LYS A 61 -4.13 -9.03 13.87
C LYS A 61 -4.21 -9.93 12.62
N ARG A 62 -3.07 -10.13 11.94
CA ARG A 62 -2.93 -11.09 10.84
C ARG A 62 -2.79 -12.52 11.37
N ILE A 63 -2.20 -12.67 12.55
CA ILE A 63 -2.28 -13.88 13.38
C ILE A 63 -3.19 -13.55 14.58
N ARG A 64 -4.22 -14.37 14.80
CA ARG A 64 -5.23 -14.12 15.86
C ARG A 64 -5.06 -15.12 17.01
N LYS A 65 -5.46 -14.71 18.21
CA LYS A 65 -5.52 -15.60 19.39
C LYS A 65 -6.49 -16.78 19.22
N THR A 66 -7.43 -16.68 18.27
CA THR A 66 -8.38 -17.73 17.91
C THR A 66 -7.85 -18.68 16.83
N SER A 67 -6.58 -18.54 16.43
CA SER A 67 -5.97 -19.42 15.44
C SER A 67 -5.84 -20.84 15.98
N ALA A 68 -5.99 -21.84 15.11
CA ALA A 68 -5.77 -23.24 15.48
C ALA A 68 -4.33 -23.48 15.98
N TYR A 69 -3.39 -22.66 15.52
CA TYR A 69 -1.96 -22.76 15.87
C TYR A 69 -1.48 -21.65 16.81
N ALA A 70 -2.40 -21.02 17.56
CA ALA A 70 -2.05 -19.88 18.42
C ALA A 70 -1.04 -20.27 19.51
N LYS A 71 -1.14 -21.48 20.07
CA LYS A 71 -0.24 -21.97 21.13
C LYS A 71 1.18 -22.20 20.61
N GLU A 72 1.30 -22.76 19.41
CA GLU A 72 2.57 -23.01 18.74
C GLU A 72 3.25 -21.69 18.38
N ILE A 73 2.48 -20.70 17.93
CA ILE A 73 3.01 -19.35 17.65
C ILE A 73 3.49 -18.67 18.93
N GLU A 74 2.76 -18.78 20.03
CA GLU A 74 3.16 -18.24 21.33
C GLU A 74 4.46 -18.89 21.83
N ASN A 75 4.57 -20.22 21.75
CA ASN A 75 5.81 -20.92 22.11
C ASN A 75 6.98 -20.50 21.21
N ILE A 76 6.80 -20.39 19.89
CA ILE A 76 7.83 -19.91 18.97
C ILE A 76 8.29 -18.50 19.36
N GLN A 77 7.35 -17.61 19.67
CA GLN A 77 7.66 -16.25 20.10
C GLN A 77 8.51 -16.25 21.37
N GLU A 78 8.11 -17.00 22.40
CA GLU A 78 8.87 -17.10 23.65
C GLU A 78 10.29 -17.65 23.43
N GLN A 79 10.43 -18.71 22.63
CA GLN A 79 11.74 -19.31 22.35
C GLN A 79 12.64 -18.37 21.55
N LEU A 80 12.10 -17.63 20.57
CA LEU A 80 12.87 -16.63 19.83
C LEU A 80 13.29 -15.46 20.73
N ILE A 81 12.45 -15.01 21.67
CA ILE A 81 12.80 -13.97 22.65
C ILE A 81 13.92 -14.45 23.59
N LYS A 82 13.79 -15.67 24.14
CA LYS A 82 14.81 -16.29 24.99
C LYS A 82 16.14 -16.44 24.25
N CYS A 83 16.11 -17.00 23.04
CA CYS A 83 17.26 -17.14 22.16
C CYS A 83 17.94 -15.78 21.90
N TYR A 84 17.18 -14.76 21.48
CA TYR A 84 17.72 -13.44 21.20
C TYR A 84 18.37 -12.75 22.42
N SER A 85 17.78 -12.96 23.61
CA SER A 85 18.26 -12.35 24.86
C SER A 85 19.54 -13.02 25.38
N GLN A 86 19.68 -14.33 25.17
CA GLN A 86 20.78 -15.13 25.70
C GLN A 86 21.92 -15.36 24.69
N MET A 87 21.67 -15.14 23.39
CA MET A 87 22.69 -15.36 22.36
C MET A 87 23.74 -14.25 22.27
N GLY A 88 24.97 -14.65 21.92
CA GLY A 88 26.04 -13.75 21.47
C GLY A 88 25.83 -13.26 20.03
N GLN A 89 26.90 -13.14 19.24
CA GLN A 89 26.77 -12.72 17.84
C GLN A 89 26.09 -13.79 16.96
N THR A 90 26.38 -15.06 17.19
CA THR A 90 25.84 -16.20 16.44
C THR A 90 25.48 -17.35 17.38
N ILE A 91 24.49 -18.16 17.00
CA ILE A 91 24.10 -19.37 17.72
C ILE A 91 23.70 -20.48 16.73
N LYS A 92 24.05 -21.74 17.04
CA LYS A 92 23.51 -22.91 16.36
C LYS A 92 22.20 -23.30 17.03
N ILE A 93 21.11 -23.31 16.27
CA ILE A 93 19.78 -23.54 16.81
C ILE A 93 19.51 -25.03 16.83
N THR A 94 19.30 -25.56 18.03
CA THR A 94 18.88 -26.94 18.25
C THR A 94 17.52 -26.90 18.91
N LEU A 95 16.54 -27.49 18.22
CA LEU A 95 15.19 -27.69 18.73
C LEU A 95 15.09 -29.14 19.22
N ASP A 96 14.25 -29.41 20.21
CA ASP A 96 13.99 -30.78 20.66
C ASP A 96 13.28 -31.58 19.56
N GLU A 97 13.60 -32.88 19.47
CA GLU A 97 13.11 -33.75 18.39
C GLU A 97 11.58 -33.81 18.33
N LYS A 98 10.91 -33.82 19.48
CA LYS A 98 9.44 -33.83 19.56
C LYS A 98 8.81 -32.57 18.97
N THR A 99 9.38 -31.40 19.25
CA THR A 99 8.94 -30.13 18.66
C THR A 99 9.23 -30.07 17.18
N VAL A 100 10.40 -30.57 16.73
CA VAL A 100 10.73 -30.64 15.30
C VAL A 100 9.71 -31.49 14.56
N GLU A 101 9.41 -32.68 15.06
CA GLU A 101 8.46 -33.61 14.44
C GLU A 101 7.05 -33.02 14.39
N SER A 102 6.54 -32.54 15.53
CA SER A 102 5.21 -31.93 15.62
C SER A 102 5.07 -30.71 14.71
N TYR A 103 6.05 -29.80 14.73
CA TYR A 103 5.98 -28.58 13.92
C TYR A 103 6.28 -28.85 12.45
N ALA A 104 7.05 -29.89 12.12
CA ALA A 104 7.25 -30.33 10.74
C ALA A 104 5.96 -30.87 10.13
N GLN A 105 5.15 -31.62 10.89
CA GLN A 105 3.82 -32.06 10.46
C GLN A 105 2.90 -30.87 10.18
N ILE A 106 2.88 -29.86 11.06
CA ILE A 106 2.11 -28.63 10.84
C ILE A 106 2.65 -27.84 9.64
N ALA A 107 3.97 -27.70 9.50
CA ALA A 107 4.60 -26.99 8.39
C ALA A 107 4.34 -27.63 7.02
N GLN A 108 3.96 -28.91 7.01
CA GLN A 108 3.64 -29.71 5.83
C GLN A 108 2.14 -29.96 5.65
N SER A 109 1.29 -29.51 6.59
CA SER A 109 -0.16 -29.70 6.52
C SER A 109 -0.81 -28.97 5.35
N GLU A 110 -0.18 -27.89 4.89
CA GLU A 110 -0.63 -27.08 3.77
C GLU A 110 0.42 -27.02 2.66
N LYS A 111 -0.02 -27.24 1.42
CA LYS A 111 0.83 -27.12 0.23
C LYS A 111 0.24 -26.11 -0.73
N ALA A 112 1.05 -25.10 -1.09
CA ALA A 112 0.63 -24.10 -2.07
C ALA A 112 0.33 -24.77 -3.42
N MET A 113 -0.84 -24.47 -3.99
CA MET A 113 -1.26 -25.02 -5.28
C MET A 113 -0.36 -24.52 -6.41
N LEU A 114 0.07 -25.45 -7.27
CA LEU A 114 0.91 -25.14 -8.43
C LEU A 114 0.14 -24.31 -9.47
N SER A 115 -1.15 -24.61 -9.66
CA SER A 115 -2.05 -23.86 -10.53
C SER A 115 -2.07 -22.36 -10.18
N VAL A 116 -2.29 -22.04 -8.90
CA VAL A 116 -2.25 -20.67 -8.38
C VAL A 116 -0.87 -20.01 -8.56
N ALA A 117 0.22 -20.76 -8.37
CA ALA A 117 1.57 -20.25 -8.56
C ALA A 117 1.85 -19.88 -10.03
N TYR A 118 1.34 -20.66 -10.99
CA TYR A 118 1.49 -20.38 -12.42
C TYR A 118 0.60 -19.24 -12.88
N ILE A 119 -0.64 -19.15 -12.39
CA ILE A 119 -1.53 -18.00 -12.66
C ILE A 119 -0.85 -16.69 -12.24
N LYS A 120 -0.26 -16.63 -11.04
CA LYS A 120 0.47 -15.44 -10.58
C LYS A 120 1.67 -15.08 -11.45
N GLN A 121 2.40 -16.08 -11.94
CA GLN A 121 3.52 -15.85 -12.86
C GLN A 121 3.02 -15.31 -14.21
N TYR A 122 1.93 -15.85 -14.73
CA TYR A 122 1.32 -15.39 -15.98
C TYR A 122 0.81 -13.94 -15.89
N ILE A 123 0.14 -13.56 -14.79
CA ILE A 123 -0.29 -12.17 -14.54
C ILE A 123 0.89 -11.18 -14.67
N GLY A 124 2.09 -11.59 -14.24
CA GLY A 124 3.29 -10.77 -14.37
C GLY A 124 3.81 -10.60 -15.80
N LEU A 125 3.35 -11.43 -16.75
CA LEU A 125 3.72 -11.43 -18.17
C LEU A 125 2.60 -10.89 -19.08
N HIS A 126 1.36 -10.96 -18.62
CA HIS A 126 0.18 -10.52 -19.37
C HIS A 126 0.33 -9.07 -19.85
N GLY A 127 0.03 -8.82 -21.14
CA GLY A 127 0.07 -7.50 -21.75
C GLY A 127 1.46 -6.87 -21.87
N LYS A 128 2.54 -7.63 -21.66
CA LYS A 128 3.92 -7.15 -21.83
C LYS A 128 4.53 -7.62 -23.14
N GLU A 129 5.26 -6.72 -23.79
CA GLU A 129 6.08 -7.02 -24.97
C GLU A 129 7.49 -7.48 -24.55
N GLY A 130 8.20 -8.18 -25.44
CA GLY A 130 9.59 -8.62 -25.20
C GLY A 130 9.77 -9.69 -24.12
N VAL A 131 8.71 -10.38 -23.69
CA VAL A 131 8.75 -11.38 -22.61
C VAL A 131 8.82 -12.83 -23.09
N LYS A 132 9.19 -13.06 -24.36
CA LYS A 132 9.14 -14.37 -25.03
C LYS A 132 9.90 -15.47 -24.28
N GLU A 133 11.09 -15.19 -23.79
CA GLU A 133 11.88 -16.16 -23.01
C GLU A 133 11.16 -16.59 -21.72
N LYS A 134 10.62 -15.62 -20.97
CA LYS A 134 9.87 -15.87 -19.73
C LYS A 134 8.56 -16.62 -20.00
N ALA A 135 7.89 -16.30 -21.11
CA ALA A 135 6.69 -16.98 -21.56
C ALA A 135 6.98 -18.46 -21.88
N THR A 136 8.07 -18.75 -22.61
CA THR A 136 8.50 -20.14 -22.91
C THR A 136 8.81 -20.93 -21.65
N VAL A 137 9.55 -20.33 -20.71
CA VAL A 137 9.87 -20.99 -19.43
C VAL A 137 8.60 -21.32 -18.64
N LEU A 138 7.62 -20.41 -18.61
CA LEU A 138 6.36 -20.63 -17.91
C LEU A 138 5.50 -21.70 -18.60
N ALA A 139 5.39 -21.66 -19.94
CA ALA A 139 4.64 -22.64 -20.72
C ALA A 139 5.16 -24.07 -20.47
N ASN A 140 6.47 -24.27 -20.54
CA ASN A 140 7.10 -25.57 -20.29
C ASN A 140 6.84 -26.10 -18.86
N LYS A 141 6.81 -25.20 -17.86
CA LYS A 141 6.49 -25.58 -16.47
C LYS A 141 5.04 -26.02 -16.31
N ILE A 142 4.13 -25.32 -16.98
CA ILE A 142 2.70 -25.64 -16.96
C ILE A 142 2.45 -26.96 -17.68
N GLU A 143 3.00 -27.15 -18.87
CA GLU A 143 2.89 -28.38 -19.66
C GLU A 143 3.39 -29.59 -18.89
N LYS A 144 4.57 -29.49 -18.26
CA LYS A 144 5.11 -30.55 -17.42
C LYS A 144 4.22 -30.87 -16.22
N ALA A 145 3.60 -29.86 -15.60
CA ALA A 145 2.74 -30.06 -14.43
C ALA A 145 1.38 -30.68 -14.79
N LEU A 146 0.82 -30.33 -15.95
CA LEU A 146 -0.38 -30.96 -16.50
C LEU A 146 -0.08 -32.41 -16.93
N GLY A 147 1.00 -32.61 -17.69
CA GLY A 147 1.41 -33.93 -18.18
C GLY A 147 1.79 -34.91 -17.07
N SER A 148 2.35 -34.42 -15.95
CA SER A 148 2.66 -35.26 -14.79
C SER A 148 1.50 -35.45 -13.82
N GLY A 149 0.29 -34.94 -14.13
CA GLY A 149 -0.88 -35.01 -13.24
C GLY A 149 -0.76 -34.23 -11.93
N LYS A 150 0.23 -33.32 -11.81
CA LYS A 150 0.39 -32.45 -10.63
C LYS A 150 -0.68 -31.36 -10.56
N ILE A 151 -1.24 -31.01 -11.71
CA ILE A 151 -2.45 -30.20 -11.86
C ILE A 151 -3.41 -31.10 -12.65
N GLY A 152 -4.28 -31.81 -11.93
CA GLY A 152 -5.27 -32.71 -12.50
C GLY A 152 -6.59 -32.00 -12.81
N THR A 153 -7.49 -32.69 -13.50
CA THR A 153 -8.83 -32.17 -13.86
C THR A 153 -9.72 -31.83 -12.67
N THR A 154 -9.37 -32.30 -11.47
CA THR A 154 -10.02 -31.97 -10.20
C THR A 154 -9.48 -30.68 -9.56
N ASP A 155 -8.41 -30.09 -10.11
CA ASP A 155 -7.90 -28.79 -9.65
C ASP A 155 -8.93 -27.71 -10.00
N PRO A 156 -9.37 -26.89 -9.02
CA PRO A 156 -10.31 -25.79 -9.24
C PRO A 156 -9.92 -24.80 -10.33
N TYR A 157 -8.62 -24.70 -10.67
CA TYR A 157 -8.08 -23.78 -11.67
C TYR A 157 -7.56 -24.50 -12.92
N TYR A 158 -7.92 -25.77 -13.12
CA TYR A 158 -7.44 -26.58 -14.23
C TYR A 158 -7.75 -25.93 -15.60
N SER A 159 -8.97 -25.45 -15.79
CA SER A 159 -9.42 -24.76 -17.00
C SER A 159 -8.59 -23.52 -17.30
N GLU A 160 -8.40 -22.67 -16.28
CA GLU A 160 -7.70 -21.40 -16.38
C GLU A 160 -6.21 -21.62 -16.67
N VAL A 161 -5.60 -22.63 -16.05
CA VAL A 161 -4.20 -23.01 -16.32
C VAL A 161 -4.03 -23.50 -17.77
N LYS A 162 -5.01 -24.22 -18.31
CA LYS A 162 -4.99 -24.66 -19.71
C LYS A 162 -5.10 -23.49 -20.67
N GLU A 163 -6.02 -22.55 -20.42
CA GLU A 163 -6.17 -21.35 -21.25
C GLU A 163 -4.95 -20.43 -21.19
N ILE A 164 -4.28 -20.35 -20.03
CA ILE A 164 -2.98 -19.68 -19.90
C ILE A 164 -1.91 -20.35 -20.76
N LEU A 165 -1.86 -21.69 -20.77
CA LEU A 165 -0.91 -22.43 -21.58
C LEU A 165 -1.13 -22.14 -23.08
N ASP A 166 -2.38 -22.18 -23.54
CA ASP A 166 -2.75 -21.89 -24.92
C ASP A 166 -2.33 -20.46 -25.32
N SER A 167 -2.64 -19.46 -24.49
CA SER A 167 -2.23 -18.06 -24.70
C SER A 167 -0.70 -17.89 -24.78
N LEU A 168 0.05 -18.54 -23.88
CA LEU A 168 1.51 -18.50 -23.92
C LEU A 168 2.06 -19.14 -25.20
N GLN A 169 1.48 -20.25 -25.65
CA GLN A 169 1.89 -20.94 -26.88
C GLN A 169 1.59 -20.11 -28.14
N GLU A 170 0.43 -19.45 -28.20
CA GLU A 170 0.10 -18.52 -29.30
C GLU A 170 1.08 -17.35 -29.37
N TYR A 171 1.45 -16.78 -28.22
CA TYR A 171 2.46 -15.72 -28.15
C TYR A 171 3.85 -16.20 -28.58
N ILE A 172 4.29 -17.37 -28.11
CA ILE A 172 5.58 -17.96 -28.49
C ILE A 172 5.62 -18.23 -30.01
N ALA A 173 4.49 -18.65 -30.59
CA ALA A 173 4.33 -18.88 -32.03
C ALA A 173 4.22 -17.58 -32.86
N ASN A 174 4.37 -16.40 -32.26
CA ASN A 174 4.18 -15.07 -32.88
C ASN A 174 2.79 -14.86 -33.51
N LYS A 175 1.76 -15.60 -33.07
CA LYS A 175 0.37 -15.41 -33.53
C LYS A 175 -0.28 -14.18 -32.91
N ILE A 176 0.20 -13.78 -31.73
CA ILE A 176 -0.20 -12.59 -30.99
C ILE A 176 1.04 -11.80 -30.58
N SER A 177 0.95 -10.47 -30.53
CA SER A 177 2.06 -9.57 -30.19
C SER A 177 2.39 -9.53 -28.70
N MET A 178 1.45 -9.96 -27.85
CA MET A 178 1.57 -10.03 -26.40
C MET A 178 0.73 -11.19 -25.85
N PRO A 179 1.11 -11.84 -24.73
CA PRO A 179 0.27 -12.84 -24.09
C PRO A 179 -1.01 -12.19 -23.56
N THR A 180 -2.15 -12.60 -24.11
CA THR A 180 -3.48 -12.15 -23.70
C THR A 180 -4.39 -13.36 -23.52
N ILE A 181 -5.17 -13.38 -22.44
CA ILE A 181 -6.25 -14.38 -22.24
C ILE A 181 -7.60 -13.72 -22.48
N LYS A 182 -8.61 -14.55 -22.73
CA LYS A 182 -10.00 -14.10 -22.93
C LYS A 182 -10.53 -13.40 -21.69
N GLU A 183 -11.40 -12.43 -21.92
CA GLU A 183 -12.03 -11.62 -20.88
C GLU A 183 -12.83 -12.47 -19.87
N SER A 184 -13.45 -13.57 -20.31
CA SER A 184 -14.11 -14.54 -19.43
C SER A 184 -13.16 -15.18 -18.40
N THR A 185 -11.93 -15.48 -18.82
CA THR A 185 -10.88 -16.07 -17.99
C THR A 185 -10.28 -15.04 -17.04
N LEU A 186 -10.07 -13.82 -17.53
CA LEU A 186 -9.69 -12.66 -16.70
C LEU A 186 -10.74 -12.40 -15.63
N ASN A 187 -12.02 -12.43 -15.99
CA ASN A 187 -13.12 -12.27 -15.05
C ASN A 187 -13.20 -13.44 -14.06
N GLY A 188 -12.92 -14.68 -14.48
CA GLY A 188 -12.79 -15.84 -13.58
C GLY A 188 -11.65 -15.71 -12.59
N ILE A 189 -10.45 -15.36 -13.06
CA ILE A 189 -9.24 -15.14 -12.25
C ILE A 189 -9.40 -13.90 -11.36
N ALA A 190 -10.00 -12.83 -11.86
CA ALA A 190 -10.25 -11.62 -11.11
C ALA A 190 -11.33 -11.86 -10.04
N ALA A 191 -12.43 -12.54 -10.38
CA ALA A 191 -13.47 -12.91 -9.42
C ALA A 191 -12.92 -13.85 -8.34
N TRP A 192 -12.02 -14.76 -8.72
CA TRP A 192 -11.25 -15.58 -7.79
C TRP A 192 -10.37 -14.72 -6.86
N LEU A 193 -9.53 -13.83 -7.41
CA LEU A 193 -8.70 -12.89 -6.64
C LEU A 193 -9.56 -12.02 -5.71
N ALA A 194 -10.72 -11.59 -6.17
CA ALA A 194 -11.66 -10.73 -5.47
C ALA A 194 -12.43 -11.43 -4.35
N LYS A 195 -12.80 -12.70 -4.54
CA LYS A 195 -13.52 -13.52 -3.54
C LYS A 195 -12.72 -13.71 -2.26
N ARG A 196 -11.39 -13.47 -2.26
CA ARG A 196 -10.55 -13.63 -1.06
C ARG A 196 -9.55 -12.53 -0.75
N GLN A 197 -9.24 -11.61 -1.67
CA GLN A 197 -8.44 -10.42 -1.31
C GLN A 197 -9.21 -9.41 -0.47
N GLN A 198 -10.53 -9.54 -0.35
CA GLN A 198 -11.29 -8.63 0.48
C GLN A 198 -12.40 -9.29 1.30
N LYS A 199 -12.24 -9.15 2.62
CA LYS A 199 -13.27 -8.39 3.34
C LYS A 199 -13.59 -7.11 2.54
N LYS A 200 -14.66 -7.17 1.75
CA LYS A 200 -15.48 -6.07 1.17
C LYS A 200 -14.76 -5.00 0.31
N LYS A 201 -14.80 -5.14 -1.04
CA LYS A 201 -14.71 -4.05 -2.08
C LYS A 201 -14.48 -4.56 -3.55
N VAL A 202 -13.79 -5.69 -3.83
CA VAL A 202 -13.36 -6.12 -5.18
C VAL A 202 -14.47 -6.95 -5.84
N ALA A 203 -15.18 -7.78 -5.06
CA ALA A 203 -16.30 -8.56 -5.58
C ALA A 203 -17.46 -7.69 -6.09
N LYS A 204 -17.67 -6.50 -5.49
CA LYS A 204 -18.66 -5.52 -5.97
C LYS A 204 -18.20 -4.79 -7.24
N TYR A 205 -16.88 -4.72 -7.47
CA TYR A 205 -16.28 -4.04 -8.60
C TYR A 205 -16.30 -4.91 -9.87
N LEU A 206 -16.07 -6.22 -9.74
CA LEU A 206 -16.05 -7.15 -10.88
C LEU A 206 -17.44 -7.61 -11.35
N GLN A 207 -18.43 -7.69 -10.44
CA GLN A 207 -19.82 -7.95 -10.80
C GLN A 207 -20.39 -6.84 -11.71
N LYS A 208 -19.95 -5.59 -11.50
CA LYS A 208 -20.38 -4.41 -12.27
C LYS A 208 -19.85 -4.40 -13.71
N ILE A 209 -18.64 -4.93 -13.93
CA ILE A 209 -18.02 -5.06 -15.25
C ILE A 209 -18.77 -6.12 -16.09
N TYR A 210 -19.18 -7.24 -15.46
CA TYR A 210 -19.87 -8.34 -16.16
C TYR A 210 -21.31 -8.01 -16.59
N GLU A 211 -21.99 -7.11 -15.89
CA GLU A 211 -23.36 -6.66 -16.24
C GLU A 211 -23.36 -5.56 -17.33
N ALA A 212 -22.21 -4.89 -17.57
CA ALA A 212 -22.08 -3.80 -18.55
C ALA A 212 -21.90 -4.27 -20.01
N GLU A 213 -21.53 -5.54 -20.24
CA GLU A 213 -21.31 -6.07 -21.60
C GLU A 213 -22.57 -6.64 -22.28
N LYS A 214 -23.69 -6.77 -21.56
CA LYS A 214 -24.98 -7.21 -22.13
C LYS A 214 -26.05 -6.13 -21.95
N GLY A 215 -26.07 -5.11 -22.79
CA GLY A 215 -27.28 -4.30 -22.88
C GLY A 215 -27.18 -2.95 -23.59
N LEU A 216 -26.85 -2.93 -24.87
CA LEU A 216 -27.35 -1.88 -25.76
C LEU A 216 -28.59 -2.42 -26.47
N ARG A 217 -29.78 -2.04 -25.97
CA ARG A 217 -31.02 -1.78 -26.74
C ARG A 217 -32.19 -1.36 -25.83
N GLY A 218 -32.62 -0.11 -26.00
CA GLY A 218 -34.05 0.26 -26.09
C GLY A 218 -34.82 0.66 -24.83
N THR A 219 -35.09 1.97 -24.76
CA THR A 219 -36.29 2.68 -24.21
C THR A 219 -36.53 2.75 -22.69
N GLU A 220 -36.52 4.02 -22.21
CA GLU A 220 -37.36 4.68 -21.17
C GLU A 220 -37.72 3.85 -19.90
N GLU A 221 -37.46 4.24 -18.65
CA GLU A 221 -37.84 5.48 -17.97
C GLU A 221 -37.11 5.58 -16.58
N LYS A 222 -37.25 6.74 -15.93
CA LYS A 222 -36.53 7.25 -14.74
C LYS A 222 -36.40 6.28 -13.54
N THR A 223 -35.26 6.33 -12.83
CA THR A 223 -35.19 6.62 -11.38
C THR A 223 -33.75 6.84 -10.89
N VAL A 224 -33.61 7.85 -10.04
CA VAL A 224 -32.41 8.35 -9.35
C VAL A 224 -31.72 7.23 -8.56
N THR A 225 -30.37 7.09 -8.62
CA THR A 225 -29.51 6.70 -7.47
C THR A 225 -28.00 6.76 -7.75
N ASP A 226 -27.30 7.44 -6.84
CA ASP A 226 -25.93 7.26 -6.35
C ASP A 226 -24.84 6.76 -7.31
N GLU A 227 -24.12 7.73 -7.89
CA GLU A 227 -22.89 7.54 -8.66
C GLU A 227 -21.77 6.92 -7.80
N VAL A 228 -21.36 5.71 -8.16
CA VAL A 228 -20.11 5.09 -7.69
C VAL A 228 -19.11 5.14 -8.84
N VAL A 229 -18.15 6.07 -8.73
CA VAL A 229 -17.08 6.36 -9.71
C VAL A 229 -16.10 5.18 -9.84
N GLU A 230 -15.97 4.61 -11.05
CA GLU A 230 -14.94 3.62 -11.41
C GLU A 230 -13.57 4.30 -11.63
N PRO A 231 -12.41 3.66 -11.37
CA PRO A 231 -11.11 4.14 -11.83
C PRO A 231 -11.09 4.23 -13.36
N SER A 232 -11.06 5.46 -13.86
CA SER A 232 -10.96 5.81 -15.26
C SER A 232 -9.60 5.40 -15.84
N VAL A 233 -9.58 4.38 -16.70
CA VAL A 233 -8.42 4.15 -17.59
C VAL A 233 -8.56 5.13 -18.75
N ILE A 234 -7.60 6.06 -18.86
CA ILE A 234 -7.53 7.06 -19.92
C ILE A 234 -6.33 6.72 -20.82
N SER A 235 -6.51 6.78 -22.13
CA SER A 235 -5.39 6.64 -23.06
C SER A 235 -4.42 7.82 -22.87
N SER A 236 -3.14 7.63 -23.14
CA SER A 236 -2.16 8.74 -23.08
C SER A 236 -2.54 9.90 -24.00
N ILE A 237 -3.21 9.62 -25.12
CA ILE A 237 -3.77 10.63 -26.03
C ILE A 237 -4.88 11.41 -25.33
N LYS A 238 -5.85 10.72 -24.71
CA LYS A 238 -6.93 11.36 -23.96
C LYS A 238 -6.41 12.12 -22.74
N LEU A 239 -5.40 11.60 -22.05
CA LEU A 239 -4.71 12.29 -20.95
C LEU A 239 -4.01 13.57 -21.43
N SER A 240 -3.42 13.54 -22.63
CA SER A 240 -2.79 14.72 -23.24
C SER A 240 -3.79 15.78 -23.70
N GLU A 241 -5.04 15.37 -23.93
CA GLU A 241 -6.17 16.24 -24.29
C GLU A 241 -6.99 16.67 -23.07
N MET A 242 -6.68 16.17 -21.87
CA MET A 242 -7.38 16.52 -20.64
C MET A 242 -6.86 17.84 -20.09
N ASP A 243 -7.76 18.79 -19.93
CA ASP A 243 -7.51 20.01 -19.16
C ASP A 243 -7.63 19.71 -17.67
N PHE A 244 -6.54 19.90 -16.93
CA PHE A 244 -6.54 19.80 -15.47
C PHE A 244 -6.88 21.15 -14.85
N GLU A 245 -7.90 21.18 -14.01
CA GLU A 245 -8.27 22.37 -13.25
C GLU A 245 -7.21 22.63 -12.16
N THR A 246 -6.44 23.71 -12.35
CA THR A 246 -5.49 24.22 -11.36
C THR A 246 -6.18 25.20 -10.42
N ILE A 247 -5.54 25.51 -9.29
CA ILE A 247 -6.09 26.47 -8.32
C ILE A 247 -6.08 27.90 -8.87
N GLY A 248 -5.21 28.18 -9.84
CA GLY A 248 -4.97 29.51 -10.38
C GLY A 248 -4.12 30.34 -9.43
N LEU A 249 -3.16 29.73 -8.72
CA LEU A 249 -2.30 30.45 -7.79
C LEU A 249 -1.50 31.54 -8.52
N HIS A 250 -1.33 32.68 -7.84
CA HIS A 250 -0.58 33.82 -8.34
C HIS A 250 0.39 34.38 -7.29
N GLY A 251 1.39 35.13 -7.76
CA GLY A 251 2.39 35.78 -6.93
C GLY A 251 3.21 34.79 -6.09
N LYS A 252 3.57 35.21 -4.87
CA LYS A 252 4.54 34.54 -4.00
C LYS A 252 4.27 33.05 -3.74
N TYR A 253 3.00 32.61 -3.75
CA TYR A 253 2.67 31.19 -3.56
C TYR A 253 2.75 30.38 -4.85
N ARG A 254 2.47 30.99 -6.00
CA ARG A 254 2.77 30.36 -7.29
C ARG A 254 4.26 30.14 -7.46
N ASP A 255 5.06 31.13 -7.08
CA ASP A 255 6.52 31.05 -7.16
C ASP A 255 7.06 29.97 -6.21
N LEU A 256 6.46 29.84 -5.02
CA LEU A 256 6.84 28.83 -4.03
C LEU A 256 6.44 27.41 -4.45
N ILE A 257 5.20 27.14 -4.88
CA ILE A 257 4.69 25.76 -5.05
C ILE A 257 4.21 25.42 -6.46
N GLY A 258 4.34 26.33 -7.42
CA GLY A 258 3.71 26.25 -8.73
C GLY A 258 2.21 26.51 -8.66
N ASP A 259 1.46 26.01 -9.65
CA ASP A 259 0.00 26.08 -9.67
C ASP A 259 -0.59 24.66 -9.69
N PRO A 260 -0.73 24.02 -8.51
CA PRO A 260 -1.15 22.64 -8.42
C PRO A 260 -2.64 22.46 -8.76
N SER A 261 -3.02 21.24 -9.14
CA SER A 261 -4.42 20.88 -9.39
C SER A 261 -5.26 20.97 -8.13
N THR A 262 -6.58 21.13 -8.31
CA THR A 262 -7.53 20.98 -7.19
C THR A 262 -7.34 19.61 -6.52
N GLY A 263 -7.47 19.57 -5.18
CA GLY A 263 -7.24 18.35 -4.41
C GLY A 263 -5.77 18.03 -4.08
N PHE A 264 -4.82 18.92 -4.39
CA PHE A 264 -3.41 18.71 -4.03
C PHE A 264 -3.20 18.55 -2.51
N ALA A 265 -2.12 17.86 -2.14
CA ALA A 265 -1.62 17.85 -0.78
C ALA A 265 -0.21 18.41 -0.67
N ALA A 266 0.02 19.20 0.36
CA ALA A 266 1.32 19.68 0.76
C ALA A 266 1.72 19.21 2.17
N MET A 267 3.00 18.93 2.34
CA MET A 267 3.65 18.72 3.62
C MET A 267 4.49 19.95 3.97
N VAL A 268 4.29 20.54 5.15
CA VAL A 268 5.10 21.64 5.67
C VAL A 268 5.86 21.15 6.90
N PHE A 269 7.19 21.25 6.90
CA PHE A 269 8.01 20.81 8.04
C PHE A 269 9.14 21.78 8.35
N GLY A 270 9.76 21.60 9.51
CA GLY A 270 10.83 22.47 10.00
C GLY A 270 10.94 22.44 11.52
N LEU A 271 12.05 22.97 12.04
CA LEU A 271 12.32 23.04 13.47
C LEU A 271 11.23 23.82 14.23
N PRO A 272 11.01 23.57 15.53
CA PRO A 272 10.14 24.40 16.36
C PRO A 272 10.51 25.89 16.23
N LYS A 273 9.50 26.76 16.18
CA LYS A 273 9.64 28.23 16.00
C LYS A 273 10.28 28.69 14.68
N SER A 274 10.37 27.82 13.66
CA SER A 274 10.95 28.20 12.36
C SER A 274 10.07 29.11 11.50
N GLY A 275 8.79 29.27 11.83
CA GLY A 275 7.83 30.09 11.07
C GLY A 275 6.73 29.32 10.35
N LYS A 276 6.64 27.99 10.49
CA LYS A 276 5.63 27.14 9.82
C LYS A 276 4.19 27.65 9.95
N SER A 277 3.70 27.84 11.18
CA SER A 277 2.33 28.31 11.40
C SER A 277 2.11 29.70 10.81
N THR A 278 3.12 30.58 10.83
CA THR A 278 3.07 31.91 10.21
C THR A 278 2.92 31.80 8.69
N LEU A 279 3.77 31.00 8.03
CA LEU A 279 3.64 30.71 6.59
C LEU A 279 2.26 30.13 6.26
N CYS A 280 1.79 29.15 7.03
CA CYS A 280 0.53 28.47 6.77
C CYS A 280 -0.69 29.36 7.00
N ILE A 281 -0.66 30.26 8.00
CA ILE A 281 -1.75 31.23 8.21
C ILE A 281 -1.79 32.27 7.09
N ASP A 282 -0.62 32.79 6.68
CA ASP A 282 -0.50 33.71 5.54
C ASP A 282 -0.97 33.05 4.23
N PHE A 283 -0.67 31.75 4.05
CA PHE A 283 -1.14 31.02 2.89
C PHE A 283 -2.64 30.75 2.95
N ALA A 284 -3.16 30.39 4.12
CA ALA A 284 -4.59 30.23 4.36
C ALA A 284 -5.36 31.53 4.08
N LYS A 285 -4.80 32.68 4.46
CA LYS A 285 -5.35 34.01 4.12
C LYS A 285 -5.41 34.20 2.60
N HIS A 286 -4.29 34.01 1.90
CA HIS A 286 -4.25 34.18 0.44
C HIS A 286 -5.29 33.31 -0.27
N LEU A 287 -5.44 32.05 0.16
CA LEU A 287 -6.46 31.14 -0.36
C LEU A 287 -7.88 31.60 -0.02
N ALA A 288 -8.11 32.12 1.20
CA ALA A 288 -9.41 32.59 1.63
C ALA A 288 -9.88 33.85 0.88
N GLU A 289 -8.95 34.73 0.54
CA GLU A 289 -9.20 35.97 -0.20
C GLU A 289 -9.46 35.73 -1.68
N ASN A 290 -8.80 34.74 -2.29
CA ASN A 290 -8.75 34.61 -3.75
C ASN A 290 -9.38 33.32 -4.31
N HIS A 291 -9.46 32.24 -3.52
CA HIS A 291 -9.69 30.89 -4.07
C HIS A 291 -10.82 30.09 -3.39
N GLY A 292 -11.29 30.45 -2.19
CA GLY A 292 -12.47 29.82 -1.60
C GLY A 292 -12.44 29.69 -0.07
N LYS A 293 -13.26 28.80 0.48
CA LYS A 293 -13.34 28.56 1.93
C LYS A 293 -12.19 27.70 2.43
N VAL A 294 -11.56 28.16 3.50
CA VAL A 294 -10.40 27.56 4.14
C VAL A 294 -10.76 27.19 5.58
N LEU A 295 -10.45 25.95 5.96
CA LEU A 295 -10.47 25.48 7.33
C LEU A 295 -9.05 25.39 7.87
N TYR A 296 -8.76 26.06 8.97
CA TYR A 296 -7.48 25.97 9.66
C TYR A 296 -7.66 25.27 11.01
N VAL A 297 -7.15 24.05 11.11
CA VAL A 297 -7.28 23.20 12.29
C VAL A 297 -6.05 23.39 13.19
N ALA A 298 -6.19 24.26 14.19
CA ALA A 298 -5.14 24.61 15.16
C ALA A 298 -5.14 23.66 16.36
N ILE A 299 -4.75 22.40 16.13
CA ILE A 299 -4.71 21.32 17.13
C ILE A 299 -3.67 21.61 18.22
N GLU A 300 -2.56 22.27 17.87
CA GLU A 300 -1.46 22.49 18.79
C GLU A 300 -1.67 23.66 19.75
N GLU A 301 -2.14 24.80 19.23
CA GLU A 301 -2.29 26.03 20.02
C GLU A 301 -3.75 26.28 20.47
N GLY A 302 -4.72 25.54 19.91
CA GLY A 302 -6.15 25.74 20.16
C GLY A 302 -6.62 27.16 19.81
N PHE A 303 -7.73 27.61 20.39
CA PHE A 303 -8.19 29.00 20.31
C PHE A 303 -7.44 29.95 21.28
N GLY A 304 -6.15 29.72 21.48
CA GLY A 304 -5.31 30.50 22.39
C GLY A 304 -5.00 31.92 21.89
N TYR A 305 -4.54 32.77 22.83
CA TYR A 305 -4.12 34.15 22.54
C TYR A 305 -3.07 34.24 21.43
N THR A 306 -2.15 33.27 21.36
CA THR A 306 -1.08 33.23 20.36
C THR A 306 -1.60 33.06 18.93
N LEU A 307 -2.65 32.26 18.73
CA LEU A 307 -3.28 32.09 17.42
C LEU A 307 -3.99 33.38 16.99
N LYS A 308 -4.75 33.98 17.91
CA LYS A 308 -5.42 35.26 17.68
C LYS A 308 -4.43 36.35 17.27
N GLU A 309 -3.33 36.50 18.02
CA GLU A 309 -2.29 37.50 17.72
C GLU A 309 -1.66 37.27 16.34
N LYS A 310 -1.38 36.02 15.95
CA LYS A 310 -0.85 35.70 14.62
C LYS A 310 -1.83 36.07 13.50
N LEU A 311 -3.12 35.80 13.69
CA LEU A 311 -4.16 36.14 12.72
C LEU A 311 -4.29 37.65 12.55
N GLU A 312 -4.31 38.40 13.65
CA GLU A 312 -4.37 39.86 13.63
C GLU A 312 -3.11 40.45 12.97
N ARG A 313 -1.93 39.99 13.37
CA ARG A 313 -0.64 40.47 12.82
C ARG A 313 -0.51 40.22 11.32
N LEU A 314 -1.00 39.08 10.83
CA LEU A 314 -0.97 38.76 9.39
C LEU A 314 -2.17 39.36 8.63
N GLY A 315 -3.10 40.00 9.32
CA GLY A 315 -4.36 40.48 8.74
C GLY A 315 -5.17 39.34 8.12
N ALA A 316 -5.15 38.16 8.74
CA ALA A 316 -5.79 36.94 8.24
C ALA A 316 -7.23 36.76 8.72
N VAL A 317 -7.84 37.79 9.32
CA VAL A 317 -9.25 37.75 9.71
C VAL A 317 -10.12 37.90 8.45
N HIS A 318 -10.70 36.80 7.99
CA HIS A 318 -11.46 36.76 6.75
C HIS A 318 -12.70 35.86 6.86
N PRO A 319 -13.87 36.22 6.30
CA PRO A 319 -15.09 35.39 6.39
C PRO A 319 -14.96 33.97 5.83
N ASN A 320 -14.05 33.78 4.86
CA ASN A 320 -13.77 32.46 4.28
C ASN A 320 -12.67 31.68 5.03
N LEU A 321 -12.03 32.25 6.05
CA LEU A 321 -11.04 31.54 6.87
C LEU A 321 -11.66 31.16 8.22
N VAL A 322 -12.00 29.86 8.37
CA VAL A 322 -12.63 29.31 9.57
C VAL A 322 -11.61 28.50 10.37
N LEU A 323 -11.69 28.55 11.70
CA LEU A 323 -10.77 27.88 12.61
C LEU A 323 -11.46 26.73 13.35
N ALA A 324 -10.72 25.67 13.64
CA ALA A 324 -11.17 24.58 14.51
C ALA A 324 -10.02 24.04 15.39
N GLU A 325 -10.34 23.57 16.60
CA GLU A 325 -9.34 22.92 17.47
C GLU A 325 -9.15 21.43 17.14
N ARG A 326 -10.10 20.84 16.42
CA ARG A 326 -10.08 19.46 15.96
C ARG A 326 -10.66 19.35 14.57
N LEU A 327 -10.23 18.34 13.83
CA LEU A 327 -10.75 18.08 12.49
C LEU A 327 -12.24 17.71 12.59
N PRO A 328 -13.16 18.44 11.94
CA PRO A 328 -14.57 18.09 11.92
C PRO A 328 -14.83 16.91 10.97
N ASP A 329 -15.93 16.19 11.21
CA ASP A 329 -16.30 15.03 10.39
C ASP A 329 -16.70 15.40 8.95
N ASN A 330 -17.29 16.58 8.76
CA ASN A 330 -17.69 17.09 7.46
C ASN A 330 -16.73 18.17 6.95
N LEU A 331 -15.99 17.85 5.90
CA LEU A 331 -15.06 18.77 5.23
C LEU A 331 -15.57 19.29 3.88
N ALA A 332 -16.73 18.81 3.40
CA ALA A 332 -17.30 19.21 2.11
C ALA A 332 -17.45 20.74 1.91
N PRO A 333 -17.69 21.57 2.94
CA PRO A 333 -17.77 23.02 2.76
C PRO A 333 -16.45 23.72 2.42
N TYR A 334 -15.31 23.07 2.61
CA TYR A 334 -13.99 23.70 2.54
C TYR A 334 -13.21 23.22 1.31
N GLN A 335 -12.66 24.18 0.56
CA GLN A 335 -11.78 23.91 -0.58
C GLN A 335 -10.36 23.63 -0.10
N PHE A 336 -9.96 24.21 1.04
CA PHE A 336 -8.62 24.07 1.60
C PHE A 336 -8.69 23.73 3.09
N VAL A 337 -7.87 22.79 3.54
CA VAL A 337 -7.78 22.37 4.94
C VAL A 337 -6.32 22.36 5.40
N PHE A 338 -6.02 23.13 6.44
CA PHE A 338 -4.72 23.15 7.11
C PHE A 338 -4.80 22.38 8.42
N VAL A 339 -3.81 21.53 8.71
CA VAL A 339 -3.74 20.73 9.94
C VAL A 339 -2.45 21.07 10.70
N ASP A 340 -2.56 21.92 11.73
CA ASP A 340 -1.44 22.39 12.57
C ASP A 340 -1.54 21.85 14.01
N SER A 341 -0.80 20.82 14.43
CA SER A 341 0.11 19.98 13.65
C SER A 341 -0.36 18.52 13.64
N VAL A 342 -0.01 17.79 12.58
CA VAL A 342 -0.34 16.36 12.42
C VAL A 342 0.22 15.53 13.58
N SER A 343 1.41 15.89 14.07
CA SER A 343 2.07 15.20 15.19
C SER A 343 1.24 15.27 16.48
N LYS A 344 0.57 16.40 16.74
CA LYS A 344 -0.32 16.56 17.91
C LYS A 344 -1.65 15.88 17.70
N ALA A 345 -2.14 15.84 16.46
CA ALA A 345 -3.35 15.13 16.07
C ALA A 345 -3.27 13.60 16.24
N ARG A 346 -2.06 13.04 16.40
CA ARG A 346 -1.79 11.60 16.41
C ARG A 346 -2.29 10.87 15.16
N LEU A 347 -2.35 11.58 14.04
CA LEU A 347 -2.74 11.02 12.75
C LEU A 347 -1.57 10.26 12.14
N SER A 348 -1.81 9.01 11.73
CA SER A 348 -0.85 8.20 10.98
C SER A 348 -0.86 8.56 9.49
N SER A 349 0.16 8.15 8.74
CA SER A 349 0.19 8.30 7.28
C SER A 349 -1.05 7.71 6.60
N ASP A 350 -1.53 6.57 7.09
CA ASP A 350 -2.73 5.91 6.58
C ASP A 350 -3.99 6.75 6.83
N ASP A 351 -4.08 7.44 7.97
CA ASP A 351 -5.20 8.34 8.29
C ASP A 351 -5.20 9.56 7.35
N LEU A 352 -4.03 10.13 7.06
CA LEU A 352 -3.91 11.26 6.13
C LEU A 352 -4.26 10.85 4.70
N THR A 353 -3.80 9.68 4.26
CA THR A 353 -4.12 9.13 2.93
C THR A 353 -5.61 8.84 2.81
N LYS A 354 -6.23 8.29 3.87
CA LYS A 354 -7.68 8.08 3.92
C LYS A 354 -8.44 9.41 3.86
N LEU A 355 -8.02 10.41 4.62
CA LEU A 355 -8.66 11.73 4.68
C LEU A 355 -8.70 12.40 3.30
N ARG A 356 -7.57 12.36 2.57
CA ARG A 356 -7.48 12.88 1.20
C ARG A 356 -8.39 12.12 0.24
N LYS A 357 -8.39 10.78 0.33
CA LYS A 357 -9.20 9.93 -0.56
C LYS A 357 -10.70 10.14 -0.36
N GLU A 358 -11.12 10.45 0.86
CA GLU A 358 -12.53 10.75 1.18
C GLU A 358 -12.93 12.17 0.75
N ASN A 359 -11.96 13.06 0.51
CA ASN A 359 -12.19 14.45 0.13
C ASN A 359 -11.35 14.85 -1.10
N PRO A 360 -11.58 14.23 -2.28
CA PRO A 360 -10.69 14.37 -3.44
C PRO A 360 -10.66 15.77 -4.08
N LYS A 361 -11.67 16.61 -3.82
CA LYS A 361 -11.73 18.01 -4.29
C LYS A 361 -11.17 19.02 -3.28
N THR A 362 -10.81 18.57 -2.07
CA THR A 362 -10.28 19.42 -1.01
C THR A 362 -8.76 19.32 -0.99
N SER A 363 -8.10 20.46 -1.02
CA SER A 363 -6.66 20.54 -0.91
C SER A 363 -6.21 20.56 0.55
N PHE A 364 -5.17 19.80 0.88
CA PHE A 364 -4.70 19.61 2.25
C PHE A 364 -3.29 20.14 2.46
N VAL A 365 -3.07 20.87 3.56
CA VAL A 365 -1.74 21.30 3.99
C VAL A 365 -1.47 20.75 5.39
N PHE A 366 -0.53 19.81 5.47
CA PHE A 366 -0.21 19.07 6.68
C PHE A 366 1.07 19.59 7.30
N ILE A 367 1.01 20.06 8.55
CA ILE A 367 2.14 20.66 9.24
C ILE A 367 2.77 19.65 10.20
N PHE A 368 4.09 19.49 10.10
CA PHE A 368 4.87 18.50 10.82
C PHE A 368 6.02 19.14 11.60
N HIS A 369 6.38 18.48 12.71
CA HIS A 369 7.56 18.81 13.48
C HIS A 369 8.74 17.93 13.12
N THR A 370 9.88 18.55 12.82
CA THR A 370 11.15 17.84 12.63
C THR A 370 11.83 17.63 13.97
N THR A 371 12.44 16.45 14.20
CA THR A 371 13.35 16.25 15.34
C THR A 371 14.76 16.73 15.02
N LYS A 372 15.56 16.97 16.07
CA LYS A 372 16.98 17.35 15.98
C LYS A 372 17.85 16.39 15.15
N ALA A 373 17.39 15.16 14.86
CA ALA A 373 18.10 14.16 14.07
C ALA A 373 17.64 14.08 12.60
N GLY A 374 16.73 14.97 12.15
CA GLY A 374 16.32 15.10 10.75
C GLY A 374 15.48 13.95 10.18
N ASN A 375 15.35 12.81 10.86
CA ASN A 375 14.68 11.62 10.33
C ASN A 375 13.56 11.10 11.23
N PHE A 376 12.37 10.97 10.66
CA PHE A 376 11.25 10.20 11.21
C PHE A 376 10.68 9.26 10.15
N ARG A 377 10.53 7.98 10.50
CA ARG A 377 10.01 6.94 9.58
C ARG A 377 8.63 7.27 9.00
N GLY A 378 7.69 7.83 9.77
CA GLY A 378 6.34 8.13 9.28
C GLY A 378 6.21 9.41 8.44
N GLN A 379 7.14 10.37 8.60
CA GLN A 379 7.16 11.60 7.81
C GLN A 379 7.77 11.36 6.42
N GLN A 380 8.74 10.44 6.31
CA GLN A 380 9.37 10.09 5.03
C GLN A 380 8.41 9.37 4.10
N ASP A 381 7.65 8.39 4.61
CA ASP A 381 6.65 7.67 3.82
C ASP A 381 5.58 8.63 3.30
N PHE A 382 5.08 9.54 4.15
CA PHE A 382 4.08 10.53 3.74
C PHE A 382 4.64 11.60 2.78
N ALA A 383 5.92 11.96 2.91
CA ALA A 383 6.58 12.88 1.98
C ALA A 383 6.55 12.38 0.53
N HIS A 384 6.57 11.06 0.30
CA HIS A 384 6.43 10.48 -1.04
C HIS A 384 5.00 10.54 -1.61
N ASP A 385 4.00 10.67 -0.73
CA ASP A 385 2.57 10.63 -1.06
C ASP A 385 1.98 12.03 -1.31
N VAL A 386 2.69 13.10 -0.95
CA VAL A 386 2.26 14.49 -1.19
C VAL A 386 2.77 15.04 -2.53
N ASP A 387 2.07 16.04 -3.03
CA ASP A 387 2.40 16.69 -4.30
C ASP A 387 3.50 17.74 -4.12
N VAL A 388 3.51 18.41 -2.96
CA VAL A 388 4.44 19.47 -2.60
C VAL A 388 4.99 19.24 -1.20
N ILE A 389 6.30 19.45 -1.03
CA ILE A 389 6.98 19.43 0.25
C ILE A 389 7.58 20.81 0.49
N ILE A 390 7.27 21.46 1.60
CA ILE A 390 7.77 22.79 1.98
C ILE A 390 8.59 22.66 3.26
N GLU A 391 9.87 22.94 3.15
CA GLU A 391 10.79 23.06 4.28
C GLU A 391 10.87 24.50 4.75
N VAL A 392 10.68 24.71 6.05
CA VAL A 392 10.75 26.03 6.68
C VAL A 392 11.92 26.08 7.65
N GLU A 393 12.92 26.88 7.30
CA GLU A 393 14.17 27.03 8.03
C GLU A 393 14.58 28.51 8.09
N ASN A 394 14.91 29.02 9.28
CA ASN A 394 15.42 30.38 9.49
C ASN A 394 14.57 31.50 8.84
N GLY A 395 13.24 31.39 8.89
CA GLY A 395 12.35 32.39 8.28
C GLY A 395 12.26 32.34 6.76
N VAL A 396 12.80 31.28 6.14
CA VAL A 396 12.74 31.03 4.69
C VAL A 396 12.00 29.72 4.44
N ALA A 397 11.06 29.74 3.51
CA ALA A 397 10.39 28.57 2.99
C ALA A 397 11.04 28.13 1.66
N LYS A 398 11.28 26.82 1.51
CA LYS A 398 11.78 26.20 0.29
C LYS A 398 10.86 25.04 -0.08
N ALA A 399 10.35 25.03 -1.30
CA ALA A 399 9.53 23.92 -1.77
C ALA A 399 10.34 22.94 -2.62
N ASN A 400 9.96 21.67 -2.55
CA ASN A 400 10.38 20.59 -3.45
C ASN A 400 9.11 19.82 -3.80
N GLY A 401 8.78 19.64 -5.09
CA GLY A 401 7.52 19.00 -5.47
C GLY A 401 7.49 18.54 -6.91
N ARG A 402 6.42 17.80 -7.27
CA ARG A 402 6.24 17.22 -8.61
C ARG A 402 6.01 18.25 -9.71
N PHE A 403 5.64 19.48 -9.32
CA PHE A 403 5.37 20.60 -10.22
C PHE A 403 6.57 21.53 -10.47
N GLY A 404 7.75 21.16 -9.94
CA GLY A 404 9.03 21.72 -10.37
C GLY A 404 9.16 23.24 -10.34
N VAL A 405 9.20 23.86 -9.16
CA VAL A 405 9.99 25.08 -8.90
C VAL A 405 10.35 25.10 -7.40
N GLY A 406 11.63 25.34 -7.10
CA GLY A 406 12.19 25.36 -5.73
C GLY A 406 12.66 26.76 -5.33
N GLU A 407 11.85 27.77 -5.62
CA GLU A 407 12.19 29.15 -5.25
C GLU A 407 12.02 29.38 -3.74
N ARG A 408 12.91 30.20 -3.21
CA ARG A 408 12.98 30.53 -1.80
C ARG A 408 12.03 31.68 -1.52
N MET A 409 11.17 31.52 -0.52
CA MET A 409 10.25 32.58 -0.07
C MET A 409 10.65 33.04 1.33
N GLU A 410 10.83 34.34 1.53
CA GLU A 410 10.94 34.92 2.88
C GLU A 410 9.58 34.95 3.57
N ILE A 411 9.51 34.44 4.79
CA ILE A 411 8.26 34.32 5.57
C ILE A 411 7.90 35.66 6.23
N PHE A 412 8.89 36.52 6.48
CA PHE A 412 8.70 37.84 7.06
C PHE A 412 8.98 38.89 6.00
N VAL A 413 7.95 39.61 5.56
CA VAL A 413 8.15 40.78 4.71
C VAL A 413 8.58 41.93 5.62
N THR A 414 9.84 42.36 5.50
CA THR A 414 10.29 43.59 6.13
C THR A 414 9.50 44.74 5.53
N GLN A 415 8.54 45.31 6.26
CA GLN A 415 7.98 46.60 5.86
C GLN A 415 9.12 47.63 5.97
N LEU A 416 9.67 48.03 4.83
CA LEU A 416 10.38 49.30 4.75
C LEU A 416 9.36 50.37 5.11
N SER A 417 9.59 51.00 6.25
CA SER A 417 8.90 52.23 6.64
C SER A 417 9.18 53.26 5.55
N VAL A 418 8.13 53.70 4.86
CA VAL A 418 8.15 54.96 4.10
C VAL A 418 7.71 56.06 5.04
#